data_AF-A0A931ZTJ0-F1
#
_entry.id   AF-A0A931ZTJ0-F1
#
_cell.length_a   1.000
_cell.length_b   1.000
_cell.length_c   1.000
_cell.angle_alpha   90.00
_cell.angle_beta   90.00
_cell.angle_gamma   90.00
#
_symmetry.space_group_name_H-M   'P 1'
#
loop_
_entity.id
_entity.type
_entity.pdbx_description
1 polymer ?
#
loop_
_entity_poly.entity_id
_entity_poly.type
_entity_poly.pdbx_seq_one_letter_code
_entity_poly.pdbx_strand_id
1 'polypeptide(L)' 'MPKELDMMVCRSCGKEERASEGYPCDDCGTFICLICTMRGVTKCKKCAEKAGGATAAPAPQ' A
#
# COMPACT_ATOMS: atom_id res chain seq x y z
N MET A 1 -22.69 14.19 -17.03
CA MET A 1 -22.21 13.03 -16.23
C MET A 1 -21.03 13.53 -15.42
N PRO A 2 -21.14 13.71 -14.10
CA PRO A 2 -19.97 14.08 -13.30
C PRO A 2 -18.98 12.92 -13.41
N LYS A 3 -17.78 13.17 -13.96
CA LYS A 3 -16.66 12.25 -13.82
C LYS A 3 -16.23 12.38 -12.37
N GLU A 4 -16.76 11.53 -11.51
CA GLU A 4 -16.26 11.41 -10.16
C GLU A 4 -14.74 11.22 -10.27
N LEU A 5 -14.00 12.17 -9.70
CA LEU A 5 -12.56 12.09 -9.66
C LEU A 5 -12.25 10.96 -8.68
N ASP A 6 -12.19 9.73 -9.18
CA ASP A 6 -11.71 8.53 -8.48
C ASP A 6 -10.22 8.64 -8.14
N MET A 7 -9.72 9.80 -7.74
CA MET A 7 -8.34 9.99 -7.30
C MET A 7 -8.28 9.70 -5.80
N MET A 8 -7.42 8.75 -5.41
CA MET A 8 -7.15 8.41 -4.02
C MET A 8 -5.65 8.47 -3.73
N VAL A 9 -5.31 8.89 -2.51
CA VAL A 9 -3.93 8.94 -2.04
C VAL A 9 -3.49 7.55 -1.57
N CYS A 10 -2.47 6.99 -2.20
CA CYS A 10 -1.83 5.74 -1.78
C CYS A 10 -1.27 5.87 -0.37
N ARG A 11 -1.68 4.98 0.55
CA ARG A 11 -1.18 5.00 1.93
C ARG A 11 0.14 4.27 2.14
N SER A 12 0.73 3.78 1.06
CA SER A 12 2.12 3.30 1.07
C SER A 12 3.09 4.39 0.64
N CYS A 13 2.90 4.99 -0.54
CA CYS A 13 3.84 5.97 -1.11
C CYS A 13 3.41 7.44 -1.00
N GLY A 14 2.15 7.73 -0.66
CA GLY A 14 1.63 9.09 -0.52
C GLY A 14 1.27 9.80 -1.82
N LYS A 15 1.34 9.12 -2.98
CA LYS A 15 0.93 9.68 -4.27
C LYS A 15 -0.57 9.52 -4.52
N GLU A 16 -1.16 10.50 -5.20
CA GLU A 16 -2.51 10.42 -5.74
C GLU A 16 -2.51 9.59 -7.01
N GLU A 17 -3.40 8.59 -7.05
CA GLU A 17 -3.59 7.72 -8.22
C GLU A 17 -5.07 7.33 -8.32
N ARG A 18 -5.46 6.72 -9.43
CA ARG A 18 -6.84 6.30 -9.64
C ARG A 18 -7.23 5.15 -8.71
N ALA A 19 -8.20 5.39 -7.85
CA ALA A 19 -8.84 4.47 -6.91
C ALA A 19 -9.31 3.18 -7.60
N SER A 20 -9.94 3.31 -8.77
CA SER A 20 -10.41 2.18 -9.58
C SER A 20 -9.32 1.21 -10.03
N GLU A 21 -8.05 1.61 -10.04
CA GLU A 21 -6.92 0.79 -10.51
C GLU A 21 -6.02 0.29 -9.37
N GLY A 22 -6.22 0.78 -8.15
CA GLY A 22 -5.43 0.32 -6.99
C GLY A 22 -6.05 -0.85 -6.26
N TYR A 23 -5.30 -1.35 -5.29
CA TYR A 23 -5.62 -2.55 -4.50
C TYR A 23 -5.69 -2.21 -3.01
N PRO A 24 -6.51 -2.92 -2.22
CA PRO A 24 -6.57 -2.74 -0.78
C PRO A 24 -5.33 -3.32 -0.08
N CYS A 25 -4.95 -2.69 1.03
CA CYS A 25 -3.96 -3.22 1.97
C CYS A 25 -4.47 -4.53 2.60
N ASP A 26 -3.60 -5.54 2.67
CA ASP A 26 -3.91 -6.88 3.20
C ASP A 26 -4.38 -6.86 4.66
N ASP A 27 -3.85 -5.95 5.50
CA ASP A 27 -4.16 -5.90 6.93
C ASP A 27 -5.36 -4.99 7.29
N CYS A 28 -5.55 -3.89 6.56
CA CYS A 28 -6.48 -2.82 6.98
C CYS A 28 -7.39 -2.29 5.88
N GLY A 29 -7.35 -2.88 4.68
CA GLY A 29 -8.22 -2.52 3.55
C GLY A 29 -7.94 -1.15 2.93
N THR A 30 -6.91 -0.45 3.39
CA THR A 30 -6.59 0.91 2.93
C THR A 30 -6.04 0.91 1.50
N PHE A 31 -6.38 1.94 0.71
CA PHE A 31 -5.92 2.08 -0.68
C PHE A 31 -4.40 2.09 -0.86
N ILE A 32 -3.92 1.20 -1.75
CA ILE A 32 -2.56 1.12 -2.28
C ILE A 32 -2.64 1.26 -3.79
N CYS A 33 -1.84 2.15 -4.36
CA CYS A 33 -1.88 2.39 -5.81
C CYS A 33 -1.27 1.24 -6.62
N LEU A 34 -1.65 1.15 -7.91
CA LEU A 34 -1.22 0.10 -8.83
C LEU A 34 0.30 0.00 -8.91
N ILE A 35 1.01 1.13 -8.93
CA ILE A 35 2.48 1.16 -8.97
C ILE A 35 3.10 0.46 -7.75
N CYS A 36 2.55 0.71 -6.55
CA CYS A 36 3.00 0.04 -5.34
C CYS A 36 2.71 -1.46 -5.41
N THR A 37 1.53 -1.86 -5.88
CA THR A 37 1.18 -3.27 -6.08
C THR A 37 2.11 -3.95 -7.08
N MET A 38 2.45 -3.30 -8.22
CA MET A 38 3.40 -3.82 -9.20
C MET A 38 4.82 -3.98 -8.65
N ARG A 39 5.19 -3.19 -7.64
CA ARG A 39 6.45 -3.33 -6.90
C ARG A 39 6.41 -4.41 -5.82
N GLY A 40 5.30 -5.14 -5.70
CA GLY A 40 5.09 -6.17 -4.67
C GLY A 40 4.66 -5.63 -3.31
N VAL A 41 4.25 -4.35 -3.22
CA VAL A 41 3.79 -3.77 -1.97
C VAL A 41 2.32 -4.11 -1.76
N THR A 42 2.05 -4.99 -0.80
CA THR A 42 0.69 -5.44 -0.44
C THR A 42 0.17 -4.79 0.86
N LYS A 43 1.03 -4.08 1.59
CA LYS A 43 0.73 -3.47 2.88
C LYS A 43 0.97 -1.95 2.85
N CYS A 44 0.11 -1.19 3.52
CA CYS A 44 0.32 0.24 3.70
C CYS A 44 1.49 0.49 4.66
N LYS A 45 2.03 1.72 4.68
CA LYS A 45 3.24 2.04 5.46
C LYS A 45 3.09 1.67 6.94
N LYS A 46 1.96 2.01 7.57
CA LYS A 46 1.69 1.66 8.98
C LYS A 46 1.65 0.15 9.24
N CYS A 47 1.04 -0.63 8.33
CA CYS A 47 0.96 -2.08 8.47
C CYS A 47 2.30 -2.75 8.20
N ALA A 48 3.06 -2.25 7.22
CA ALA A 48 4.42 -2.69 6.95
C ALA A 48 5.35 -2.40 8.13
N GLU A 49 5.25 -1.22 8.77
CA GLU A 49 6.01 -0.87 9.98
C GLU A 49 5.65 -1.78 11.17
N LYS A 50 4.36 -2.09 11.35
CA LYS A 50 3.91 -3.03 12.38
C LYS A 50 4.41 -4.45 12.16
N ALA A 51 4.56 -4.88 10.90
CA ALA A 51 5.07 -6.20 10.53
C ALA A 51 6.61 -6.27 10.60
N GLY A 52 7.31 -5.21 10.17
CA GLY A 52 8.76 -5.11 10.18
C GLY A 52 9.38 -4.87 11.57
N GLY A 53 8.54 -4.60 12.58
CA GLY A 53 8.96 -4.57 13.99
C GLY A 53 9.30 -5.96 14.58
N ALA A 54 9.01 -7.05 13.86
CA ALA A 54 9.47 -8.37 14.20
C ALA A 54 10.58 -8.81 13.22
N THR A 55 11.78 -8.97 13.76
CA THR A 55 12.93 -9.67 13.15
C THR A 55 13.83 -8.86 12.20
N ALA A 56 14.52 -7.86 12.75
CA ALA A 56 15.94 -7.71 12.45
C ALA A 56 16.74 -8.64 13.38
N ALA A 57 16.76 -9.94 13.06
CA ALA A 57 17.83 -10.83 13.48
C ALA A 57 18.24 -11.62 12.23
N PRO A 58 19.38 -11.29 11.57
CA PRO A 58 19.92 -12.17 10.57
C PRO A 58 20.34 -13.46 11.28
N ALA A 59 19.70 -14.58 10.96
CA ALA A 59 20.22 -15.88 11.34
C ALA A 59 21.58 -16.05 10.65
N PRO A 60 22.70 -16.22 11.39
CA PRO A 60 23.95 -16.63 10.77
C PRO A 60 23.82 -18.10 10.36
N GLN A 61 24.15 -18.40 9.10
CA GLN A 61 24.52 -19.76 8.71
C GLN A 61 25.93 -20.08 9.18
#